data_AF-A0A015KAV8-F1
#
_entry.id   AF-A0A015KAV8-F1
#
_cell.length_a   1.000
_cell.length_b   1.000
_cell.length_c   1.000
_cell.angle_alpha   90.00
_cell.angle_beta   90.00
_cell.angle_gamma   90.00
#
_symmetry.space_group_name_H-M   'P 1'
#
loop_
_entity.id
_entity.type
_entity.pdbx_description
1 polymer ?
#
loop_
_entity_poly.entity_id
_entity_poly.type
_entity_poly.pdbx_seq_one_letter_code
_entity_poly.pdbx_strand_id
1 'polypeptide(L)'
;MKKVEIEFAQMRDQFYREQIGELEKEVDMINQGTHHELISRMKEIEQKKKRRLEIAESRKRYQVIHCQKQYEEAEYMAECEFMSDKFETKRKKLDDMESRKWQMIREKNRLDVLGRIECSGPDHNQLAHRKSKKLTNVAELKYLQAYGFPAASMLDSLDKSEIDEDLILLGIAREDEAQAVATLSSSLSPKINTISGPPILDSCNNTSLSEADNDIYAEGDKFLYFGRWFTKGDQVLISDSSGGRYTAKFVTATESEVVIQRPDGSKTRLQMNLLKEGKHQIRLKES
;
A
#
# COMPACT_ATOMS: atom_id res chain seq x y z
N MET A 1 -55.96 -47.33 -58.06
CA MET A 1 -54.85 -47.08 -57.12
C MET A 1 -53.67 -46.36 -57.78
N LYS A 2 -53.10 -46.84 -58.90
CA LYS A 2 -51.89 -46.23 -59.51
C LYS A 2 -52.02 -44.77 -60.00
N LYS A 3 -53.19 -44.32 -60.47
CA LYS A 3 -53.39 -42.92 -60.92
C LYS A 3 -53.25 -41.91 -59.78
N VAL A 4 -53.86 -42.21 -58.63
CA VAL A 4 -53.81 -41.36 -57.43
C VAL A 4 -52.39 -41.25 -56.90
N GLU A 5 -51.61 -42.33 -57.00
CA GLU A 5 -50.20 -42.35 -56.58
C GLU A 5 -49.30 -41.50 -57.49
N ILE A 6 -49.57 -41.51 -58.81
CA ILE A 6 -48.87 -40.65 -59.77
C ILE A 6 -49.22 -39.18 -59.55
N GLU A 7 -50.49 -38.86 -59.32
CA GLU A 7 -50.93 -37.49 -59.01
C GLU A 7 -50.31 -36.97 -57.70
N PHE A 8 -50.20 -37.84 -56.68
CA PHE A 8 -49.55 -37.50 -55.42
C PHE A 8 -48.03 -37.27 -55.59
N ALA A 9 -47.37 -38.06 -56.44
CA ALA A 9 -45.96 -37.84 -56.78
C ALA A 9 -45.76 -36.50 -57.50
N GLN A 10 -46.63 -36.17 -58.46
CA GLN A 10 -46.57 -34.91 -59.20
C GLN A 10 -46.82 -33.69 -58.30
N MET A 11 -47.78 -33.76 -57.37
CA MET A 11 -48.02 -32.70 -56.39
C MET A 11 -46.82 -32.47 -55.47
N ARG A 12 -46.18 -33.54 -54.99
CA ARG A 12 -44.97 -33.42 -54.17
C ARG A 12 -43.82 -32.77 -54.95
N ASP A 13 -43.60 -33.20 -56.18
CA ASP A 13 -42.56 -32.64 -57.02
C ASP A 13 -42.80 -31.16 -57.33
N GLN A 14 -44.06 -30.77 -57.52
CA GLN A 14 -44.44 -29.37 -57.67
C GLN A 14 -44.18 -28.58 -56.38
N PHE A 15 -44.61 -29.09 -55.23
CA PHE A 15 -44.38 -28.48 -53.93
C PHE A 15 -42.89 -28.30 -53.65
N TYR A 16 -42.05 -29.29 -53.96
CA TYR A 16 -40.61 -29.19 -53.78
C TYR A 16 -39.97 -28.16 -54.72
N ARG A 17 -40.41 -28.08 -55.98
CA ARG A 17 -39.93 -27.04 -56.90
C ARG A 17 -40.29 -25.63 -56.42
N GLU A 18 -41.50 -25.45 -55.89
CA GLU A 18 -41.95 -24.18 -55.33
C GLU A 18 -41.15 -23.80 -54.09
N GLN A 19 -40.96 -24.74 -53.15
CA GLN A 19 -40.11 -24.55 -51.97
C GLN A 19 -38.65 -24.21 -52.31
N ILE A 20 -38.06 -24.91 -53.30
CA ILE A 20 -36.70 -24.61 -53.76
C ILE A 20 -36.63 -23.20 -54.35
N GLY A 21 -37.63 -22.81 -55.16
CA GLY A 21 -37.67 -21.47 -55.75
C GLY A 21 -37.87 -20.34 -54.72
N GLU A 22 -38.54 -20.61 -53.60
CA GLU A 22 -38.63 -19.66 -52.47
C GLU A 22 -37.28 -19.52 -51.75
N LEU A 23 -36.61 -20.64 -51.48
CA LEU A 23 -35.28 -20.65 -50.86
C LEU A 23 -34.22 -19.96 -51.75
N GLU A 24 -34.27 -20.17 -53.07
CA GLU A 24 -33.36 -19.50 -54.01
C GLU A 24 -33.54 -17.98 -53.99
N LYS A 25 -34.78 -17.49 -53.93
CA LYS A 25 -35.06 -16.05 -53.77
C LYS A 25 -34.55 -15.52 -52.44
N GLU A 26 -34.68 -16.29 -51.36
CA GLU A 26 -34.15 -15.91 -50.05
C GLU A 26 -32.62 -15.81 -50.07
N VAL A 27 -31.95 -16.78 -50.71
CA VAL A 27 -30.50 -16.75 -50.94
C VAL A 27 -30.09 -15.53 -51.76
N ASP A 28 -30.81 -15.18 -52.82
CA ASP A 28 -30.54 -13.98 -53.60
C ASP A 28 -30.72 -12.70 -52.77
N MET A 29 -31.76 -12.62 -51.94
CA MET A 29 -31.97 -11.49 -51.03
C MET A 29 -30.85 -11.37 -49.97
N ILE A 30 -30.33 -12.49 -49.48
CA ILE A 30 -29.19 -12.53 -48.55
C ILE A 30 -27.93 -12.06 -49.26
N ASN A 31 -27.66 -12.55 -50.47
CA ASN A 31 -26.49 -12.16 -51.28
C ASN A 31 -26.51 -10.68 -51.65
N GLN A 32 -27.70 -10.12 -51.92
CA GLN A 32 -27.90 -8.69 -52.15
C GLN A 32 -27.87 -7.87 -50.86
N GLY A 33 -27.92 -8.51 -49.68
CA GLY A 33 -27.93 -7.85 -48.37
C GLY A 33 -29.27 -7.25 -47.96
N THR A 34 -30.33 -7.49 -48.72
CA THR A 34 -31.68 -6.91 -48.50
C THR A 34 -32.55 -7.77 -47.58
N HIS A 35 -32.09 -8.97 -47.22
CA HIS A 35 -32.83 -9.88 -46.34
C HIS A 35 -33.12 -9.26 -44.96
N HIS A 36 -34.40 -9.25 -44.54
CA HIS A 36 -34.84 -8.54 -43.34
C HIS A 36 -34.20 -9.08 -42.06
N GLU A 37 -34.03 -10.40 -41.94
CA GLU A 37 -33.37 -10.98 -40.76
C GLU A 37 -31.91 -10.58 -40.70
N LEU A 38 -31.22 -10.56 -41.85
CA LEU A 38 -29.81 -10.15 -41.92
C LEU A 38 -29.65 -8.69 -41.48
N ILE A 39 -30.49 -7.79 -41.98
CA ILE A 39 -30.49 -6.36 -41.59
C ILE A 39 -30.75 -6.22 -40.08
N SER A 40 -31.72 -6.95 -39.54
CA SER A 40 -32.03 -6.95 -38.11
C SER A 40 -30.82 -7.38 -37.27
N ARG A 41 -30.18 -8.51 -37.64
CA ARG A 41 -28.98 -9.01 -36.97
C ARG A 41 -27.80 -8.06 -37.08
N MET A 42 -27.58 -7.45 -38.25
CA MET A 42 -26.52 -6.46 -38.43
C MET A 42 -26.73 -5.22 -37.55
N LYS A 43 -27.98 -4.74 -37.45
CA LYS A 43 -28.33 -3.64 -36.55
C LYS A 43 -28.08 -3.99 -35.08
N GLU A 44 -28.42 -5.20 -34.66
CA GLU A 44 -28.10 -5.68 -33.30
C GLU A 44 -26.59 -5.71 -33.03
N ILE A 45 -25.79 -6.16 -34.01
CA ILE A 45 -24.33 -6.18 -33.91
C ILE A 45 -23.77 -4.76 -33.79
N GLU A 46 -24.22 -3.83 -34.63
CA GLU A 46 -23.79 -2.43 -34.59
C GLU A 46 -24.14 -1.79 -33.23
N GLN A 47 -25.34 -2.07 -32.70
CA GLN A 47 -25.75 -1.58 -31.39
C GLN A 47 -24.89 -2.15 -30.26
N LYS A 48 -24.57 -3.45 -30.30
CA LYS A 48 -23.66 -4.09 -29.33
C LYS A 48 -22.27 -3.49 -29.39
N LYS A 49 -21.74 -3.24 -30.59
CA LYS A 49 -20.44 -2.58 -30.81
C LYS A 49 -20.45 -1.17 -30.24
N LYS A 50 -21.47 -0.36 -30.55
CA LYS A 50 -21.63 0.99 -30.01
C LYS A 50 -21.64 1.00 -28.48
N ARG A 51 -22.42 0.11 -27.87
CA ARG A 51 -22.46 -0.04 -26.41
C ARG A 51 -21.08 -0.39 -25.83
N ARG A 52 -20.35 -1.31 -26.46
CA ARG A 52 -18.99 -1.68 -26.01
C ARG A 52 -18.02 -0.50 -26.09
N LEU A 53 -18.12 0.32 -27.14
CA LEU A 53 -17.31 1.53 -27.28
C LEU A 53 -17.67 2.57 -26.21
N GLU A 54 -18.95 2.83 -25.96
CA GLU A 54 -19.39 3.77 -24.92
C GLU A 54 -18.89 3.38 -23.53
N ILE A 55 -18.92 2.08 -23.21
CA ILE A 55 -18.37 1.55 -21.95
C ILE A 55 -16.86 1.74 -21.90
N ALA A 56 -16.15 1.40 -22.98
CA ALA A 56 -14.70 1.55 -23.04
C ALA A 56 -14.25 3.01 -22.90
N GLU A 57 -14.94 3.94 -23.56
CA GLU A 57 -14.69 5.38 -23.41
C GLU A 57 -14.97 5.87 -22.00
N SER A 58 -16.09 5.45 -21.41
CA SER A 58 -16.43 5.82 -20.03
C SER A 58 -15.39 5.30 -19.04
N ARG A 59 -14.91 4.06 -19.22
CA ARG A 59 -13.83 3.48 -18.44
C ARG A 59 -12.54 4.29 -18.58
N LYS A 60 -12.16 4.66 -19.81
CA LYS A 60 -10.98 5.49 -20.07
C LYS A 60 -11.09 6.84 -19.36
N ARG A 61 -12.23 7.53 -19.48
CA ARG A 61 -12.46 8.81 -18.80
C ARG A 61 -12.34 8.68 -17.29
N TYR A 62 -12.96 7.64 -16.73
CA TYR A 62 -12.87 7.35 -15.30
C TYR A 62 -11.42 7.11 -14.85
N GLN A 63 -10.67 6.28 -15.57
CA GLN A 63 -9.27 5.98 -15.24
C GLN A 63 -8.39 7.24 -15.21
N VAL A 64 -8.57 8.14 -16.19
CA VAL A 64 -7.83 9.41 -16.22
C VAL A 64 -8.15 10.26 -14.99
N ILE A 65 -9.44 10.39 -14.65
CA ILE A 65 -9.87 11.15 -13.47
C ILE A 65 -9.36 10.50 -12.18
N HIS A 66 -9.36 9.16 -12.12
CA HIS A 66 -8.89 8.42 -10.96
C HIS A 66 -7.39 8.63 -10.72
N CYS A 67 -6.55 8.49 -11.76
CA CYS A 67 -5.13 8.77 -11.65
C CYS A 67 -4.86 10.22 -11.21
N GLN A 68 -5.61 11.19 -11.77
CA GLN A 68 -5.46 12.59 -11.38
C GLN A 68 -5.79 12.82 -9.90
N LYS A 69 -6.88 12.24 -9.41
CA LYS A 69 -7.26 12.36 -7.99
C LYS A 69 -6.26 11.69 -7.05
N GLN A 70 -5.75 10.52 -7.42
CA GLN A 70 -4.71 9.85 -6.64
C GLN A 70 -3.44 10.69 -6.55
N TYR A 71 -3.07 11.35 -7.64
CA TYR A 71 -1.93 12.28 -7.65
C TYR A 71 -2.16 13.46 -6.70
N GLU A 72 -3.32 14.13 -6.81
CA GLU A 72 -3.68 15.26 -5.94
C GLU A 72 -3.72 14.87 -4.46
N GLU A 73 -4.24 13.69 -4.14
CA GLU A 73 -4.27 13.16 -2.78
C GLU A 73 -2.85 12.87 -2.26
N ALA A 74 -2.00 12.27 -3.08
CA ALA A 74 -0.61 12.00 -2.71
C ALA A 74 0.17 13.30 -2.45
N GLU A 75 -0.03 14.33 -3.27
CA GLU A 75 0.56 15.67 -3.04
C GLU A 75 0.09 16.27 -1.72
N TYR A 76 -1.23 16.27 -1.48
CA TYR A 76 -1.80 16.81 -0.24
C TYR A 76 -1.29 16.07 1.00
N MET A 77 -1.22 14.74 0.94
CA MET A 77 -0.72 13.91 2.04
C MET A 77 0.75 14.19 2.34
N ALA A 78 1.59 14.31 1.30
CA ALA A 78 3.00 14.63 1.47
C ALA A 78 3.20 16.02 2.09
N GLU A 79 2.40 17.01 1.71
CA GLU A 79 2.44 18.35 2.32
C GLU A 79 2.00 18.31 3.80
N CYS A 80 0.92 17.58 4.10
CA CYS A 80 0.44 17.42 5.47
C CYS A 80 1.49 16.74 6.37
N GLU A 81 2.11 15.66 5.87
CA GLU A 81 3.17 14.93 6.58
C GLU A 81 4.37 15.83 6.86
N PHE A 82 4.86 16.54 5.83
CA PHE A 82 5.96 17.48 5.99
C PHE A 82 5.68 18.55 7.06
N MET A 83 4.47 19.13 7.04
CA MET A 83 4.08 20.13 8.02
C MET A 83 3.97 19.54 9.42
N SER A 84 3.40 18.33 9.55
CA SER A 84 3.34 17.61 10.82
C SER A 84 4.74 17.36 11.39
N ASP A 85 5.66 16.82 10.60
CA ASP A 85 7.04 16.51 11.01
C ASP A 85 7.82 17.75 11.42
N LYS A 86 7.60 18.86 10.71
CA LYS A 86 8.19 20.16 11.04
C LYS A 86 7.72 20.63 12.42
N PHE A 87 6.42 20.53 12.71
CA PHE A 87 5.87 20.89 14.01
C PHE A 87 6.33 19.95 15.12
N GLU A 88 6.32 18.64 14.87
CA GLU A 88 6.75 17.61 15.82
C GLU A 88 8.23 17.79 16.19
N THR A 89 9.09 18.02 15.22
CA THR A 89 10.52 18.29 15.45
C THR A 89 10.71 19.53 16.31
N LYS A 90 10.00 20.62 16.00
CA LYS A 90 10.07 21.86 16.78
C LYS A 90 9.57 21.62 18.22
N ARG A 91 8.47 20.89 18.38
CA ARG A 91 7.88 20.56 19.67
C ARG A 91 8.84 19.73 20.51
N LYS A 92 9.40 18.66 19.94
CA LYS A 92 10.40 17.80 20.58
C LYS A 92 11.61 18.58 21.09
N LYS A 93 12.11 19.55 20.31
CA LYS A 93 13.24 20.40 20.75
C LYS A 93 12.86 21.31 21.93
N LEU A 94 11.66 21.88 21.91
CA LEU A 94 11.16 22.69 23.02
C LEU A 94 10.98 21.84 24.29
N ASP A 95 10.39 20.66 24.17
CA ASP A 95 10.17 19.75 25.29
C ASP A 95 11.51 19.23 25.88
N ASP A 96 12.53 19.00 25.04
CA ASP A 96 13.90 18.65 25.48
C ASP A 96 14.57 19.82 26.25
N MET A 97 14.46 21.05 25.74
CA MET A 97 14.97 22.23 26.45
C MET A 97 14.27 22.43 27.81
N GLU A 98 12.96 22.27 27.87
CA GLU A 98 12.19 22.36 29.11
C GLU A 98 12.57 21.24 30.09
N SER A 99 12.71 20.01 29.61
CA SER A 99 13.16 18.87 30.41
C SER A 99 14.54 19.11 31.02
N ARG A 100 15.50 19.61 30.22
CA ARG A 100 16.84 19.98 30.68
C ARG A 100 16.79 21.10 31.72
N LYS A 101 15.96 22.13 31.52
CA LYS A 101 15.74 23.20 32.50
C LYS A 101 15.27 22.63 33.83
N TRP A 102 14.26 21.77 33.82
CA TRP A 102 13.72 21.15 35.04
C TRP A 102 14.72 20.18 35.68
N GLN A 103 15.53 19.48 34.88
CA GLN A 103 16.63 18.65 35.40
C GLN A 103 17.68 19.52 36.12
N MET A 104 18.13 20.61 35.51
CA MET A 104 19.07 21.54 36.16
C MET A 104 18.50 22.13 37.46
N ILE A 105 17.21 22.49 37.47
CA ILE A 105 16.54 22.97 38.69
C ILE A 105 16.51 21.87 39.75
N ARG A 106 16.21 20.63 39.36
CA ARG A 106 16.20 19.48 40.28
C ARG A 106 17.59 19.19 40.85
N GLU A 107 18.63 19.20 40.00
CA GLU A 107 20.02 18.99 40.41
C GLU A 107 20.52 20.13 41.29
N LYS A 108 20.23 21.38 40.95
CA LYS A 108 20.49 22.55 41.82
C LYS A 108 19.81 22.35 43.17
N ASN A 109 18.50 22.07 43.18
CA ASN A 109 17.77 21.90 44.44
C ASN A 109 18.33 20.72 45.26
N ARG A 110 18.76 19.64 44.60
CA ARG A 110 19.46 18.52 45.24
C ARG A 110 20.77 18.98 45.89
N LEU A 111 21.57 19.76 45.17
CA LEU A 111 22.84 20.32 45.67
C LEU A 111 22.63 21.41 46.72
N ASP A 112 21.55 22.19 46.68
CA ASP A 112 21.21 23.20 47.69
C ASP A 112 20.70 22.55 48.99
N VAL A 113 20.09 21.37 48.90
CA VAL A 113 19.71 20.55 50.06
C VAL A 113 20.95 19.86 50.66
N LEU A 114 21.81 19.26 49.82
CA LEU A 114 23.05 18.62 50.27
C LEU A 114 24.08 19.65 50.76
N GLY A 115 24.19 20.78 50.07
CA GLY A 115 25.01 21.93 50.42
C GLY A 115 24.51 22.66 51.67
N ARG A 116 23.24 22.52 52.07
CA ARG A 116 22.80 22.98 53.41
C ARG A 116 23.25 22.06 54.55
N ILE A 117 23.54 20.79 54.25
CA ILE A 117 24.11 19.85 55.22
C ILE A 117 25.64 20.00 55.28
N GLU A 118 26.29 20.38 54.17
CA GLU A 118 27.76 20.51 54.08
C GLU A 118 28.31 21.96 54.14
N CYS A 119 27.49 23.00 53.98
CA CYS A 119 27.91 24.40 54.15
C CYS A 119 27.70 24.88 55.59
N SER A 120 28.39 24.25 56.54
CA SER A 120 29.18 25.09 57.43
C SER A 120 30.27 25.68 56.55
N GLY A 121 30.28 27.00 56.35
CA GLY A 121 31.25 27.66 55.46
C GLY A 121 32.67 27.12 55.71
N PRO A 122 33.52 26.99 54.67
CA PRO A 122 34.83 26.40 54.84
C PRO A 122 35.55 27.12 55.98
N ASP A 123 36.00 26.35 56.97
CA ASP A 123 36.76 26.85 58.11
C ASP A 123 37.83 27.82 57.58
N HIS A 124 37.88 29.01 58.17
CA HIS A 124 38.75 30.11 57.74
C HIS A 124 40.21 29.63 57.57
N ASN A 125 40.63 28.67 58.39
CA ASN A 125 41.95 28.05 58.34
C ASN A 125 42.17 27.21 57.08
N GLN A 126 41.16 26.49 56.59
CA GLN A 126 41.25 25.73 55.34
C GLN A 126 41.34 26.65 54.12
N LEU A 127 40.63 27.79 54.15
CA LEU A 127 40.73 28.80 53.09
C LEU A 127 42.12 29.46 53.07
N ALA A 128 42.69 29.75 54.25
CA ALA A 128 44.07 30.24 54.38
C ALA A 128 45.09 29.23 53.82
N HIS A 129 44.92 27.95 54.13
CA HIS A 129 45.79 26.88 53.62
C HIS A 129 45.70 26.72 52.10
N ARG A 130 44.49 26.88 51.52
CA ARG A 130 44.29 26.90 50.06
C ARG A 130 44.91 28.13 49.41
N LYS A 131 44.80 29.32 50.03
CA LYS A 131 45.46 30.54 49.55
C LYS A 131 46.98 30.40 49.56
N SER A 132 47.54 29.82 50.62
CA SER A 132 48.98 29.53 50.72
C SER A 132 49.45 28.56 49.63
N LYS A 133 48.74 27.44 49.42
CA LYS A 133 49.03 26.51 48.31
C LYS A 133 48.87 27.16 46.92
N LYS A 134 47.94 28.11 46.75
CA LYS A 134 47.78 28.83 45.48
C LYS A 134 48.98 29.73 45.20
N LEU A 135 49.59 30.33 46.23
CA LEU A 135 50.81 31.12 46.10
C LEU A 135 52.04 30.27 45.75
N THR A 136 52.16 29.05 46.27
CA THR A 136 53.26 28.13 45.88
C THR A 136 53.13 27.70 44.42
N ASN A 137 51.91 27.39 43.96
CA ASN A 137 51.66 27.07 42.54
C ASN A 137 51.98 28.26 41.62
N VAL A 138 51.71 29.51 42.05
CA VAL A 138 52.11 30.70 41.27
C VAL A 138 53.64 30.83 41.18
N ALA A 139 54.38 30.46 42.23
CA ALA A 139 55.83 30.43 42.18
C ALA A 139 56.37 29.34 41.22
N GLU A 140 55.75 28.15 41.21
CA GLU A 140 56.03 27.07 40.26
C GLU A 140 55.69 27.46 38.81
N LEU A 141 54.57 28.16 38.60
CA LEU A 141 54.21 28.69 37.27
C LEU A 141 55.17 29.79 36.79
N LYS A 142 55.75 30.56 37.72
CA LYS A 142 56.79 31.53 37.40
C LYS A 142 58.10 30.86 36.97
N TYR A 143 58.41 29.68 37.51
CA TYR A 143 59.50 28.82 37.05
C TYR A 143 59.22 28.27 35.63
N LEU A 144 57.99 27.80 35.36
CA LEU A 144 57.58 27.35 34.03
C LEU A 144 57.53 28.49 32.99
N GLN A 145 57.27 29.73 33.40
CA GLN A 145 57.37 30.90 32.52
C GLN A 145 58.82 31.23 32.14
N ALA A 146 59.78 30.96 33.03
CA ALA A 146 61.20 31.22 32.80
C ALA A 146 61.91 30.10 32.01
N TYR A 147 61.51 28.84 32.21
CA TYR A 147 62.19 27.67 31.65
C TYR A 147 61.35 26.88 30.64
N GLY A 148 60.10 27.29 30.39
CA GLY A 148 59.16 26.57 29.54
C GLY A 148 58.60 25.31 30.18
N PHE A 149 57.52 24.78 29.61
CA PHE A 149 57.07 23.42 29.93
C PHE A 149 58.06 22.43 29.30
N PRO A 150 58.49 21.36 30.00
CA PRO A 150 59.25 20.30 29.36
C PRO A 150 58.44 19.78 28.17
N ALA A 151 58.99 19.89 26.97
CA ALA A 151 58.33 19.42 25.76
C ALA A 151 57.93 17.96 25.95
N ALA A 152 56.68 17.62 25.63
CA ALA A 152 56.26 16.23 25.58
C ALA A 152 57.25 15.48 24.68
N SER A 153 57.85 14.41 25.22
CA SER A 153 58.72 13.51 24.46
C SER A 153 58.02 13.17 23.15
N MET A 154 58.72 13.38 22.03
CA MET A 154 58.25 13.03 20.68
C MET A 154 57.64 11.63 20.73
N LEU A 155 56.30 11.55 20.71
CA LEU A 155 55.61 10.28 20.57
C LEU A 155 55.87 9.81 19.14
N ASP A 156 56.40 8.59 19.01
CA ASP A 156 56.51 7.94 17.71
C ASP A 156 55.13 7.95 17.05
N SER A 157 55.10 8.36 15.79
CA SER A 157 53.85 8.38 15.03
C SER A 157 53.33 6.96 14.92
N LEU A 158 52.05 6.73 15.22
CA LEU A 158 51.42 5.41 15.11
C LEU A 158 51.63 4.86 13.69
N ASP A 159 51.80 3.54 13.62
CA ASP A 159 52.03 2.88 12.35
C ASP A 159 50.74 2.90 11.53
N LYS A 160 50.86 2.99 10.20
CA LYS A 160 49.68 3.11 9.31
C LYS A 160 48.67 1.97 9.49
N SER A 161 49.14 0.78 9.86
CA SER A 161 48.28 -0.37 10.13
C SER A 161 47.34 -0.13 11.31
N GLU A 162 47.83 0.49 12.39
CA GLU A 162 47.01 0.79 13.57
C GLU A 162 45.96 1.86 13.25
N ILE A 163 46.32 2.85 12.43
CA ILE A 163 45.41 3.90 11.97
C ILE A 163 44.29 3.30 11.11
N ASP A 164 44.62 2.37 10.20
CA ASP A 164 43.65 1.74 9.31
C ASP A 164 42.69 0.81 10.08
N GLU A 165 43.19 0.07 11.07
CA GLU A 165 42.36 -0.74 11.98
C GLU A 165 41.37 0.12 12.77
N ASP A 166 41.83 1.24 13.33
CA ASP A 166 40.97 2.17 14.07
C ASP A 166 39.92 2.84 13.15
N LEU A 167 40.27 3.14 11.89
CA LEU A 167 39.33 3.69 10.90
C LEU A 167 38.24 2.70 10.50
N ILE A 168 38.54 1.40 10.48
CA ILE A 168 37.56 0.32 10.30
C ILE A 168 36.66 0.22 11.53
N LEU A 169 37.24 0.23 12.74
CA LEU A 169 36.50 0.22 14.02
C LEU A 169 35.55 1.42 14.16
N LEU A 170 35.94 2.58 13.66
CA LEU A 170 35.13 3.79 13.65
C LEU A 170 34.09 3.82 12.50
N GLY A 171 34.07 2.80 11.64
CA GLY A 171 33.11 2.66 10.53
C GLY A 171 33.30 3.69 9.41
N ILE A 172 34.50 4.29 9.32
CA ILE A 172 34.85 5.29 8.31
C ILE A 172 35.43 4.60 7.06
N ALA A 173 36.16 3.49 7.23
CA ALA A 173 36.67 2.65 6.15
C ALA A 173 35.89 1.32 6.03
N ARG A 174 35.77 0.76 4.82
CA ARG A 174 35.16 -0.56 4.55
C ARG A 174 36.26 -1.58 4.23
N GLU A 175 36.13 -2.81 4.73
CA GLU A 175 37.11 -3.90 4.59
C GLU A 175 37.43 -4.31 3.13
N ASP A 176 36.65 -3.85 2.14
CA ASP A 176 36.68 -4.34 0.76
C ASP A 176 37.81 -3.78 -0.14
N GLU A 177 38.68 -2.88 0.34
CA GLU A 177 39.71 -2.26 -0.52
C GLU A 177 41.03 -3.04 -0.62
N ALA A 178 41.20 -4.17 0.09
CA ALA A 178 42.48 -4.91 0.11
C ALA A 178 42.64 -5.99 -1.00
N GLN A 179 41.65 -6.24 -1.86
CA GLN A 179 41.72 -7.35 -2.85
C GLN A 179 41.47 -6.96 -4.33
N ALA A 180 41.42 -5.67 -4.67
CA ALA A 180 41.07 -5.20 -6.02
C ALA A 180 42.24 -4.64 -6.87
N VAL A 181 43.48 -5.11 -6.69
CA VAL A 181 44.64 -4.73 -7.53
C VAL A 181 45.24 -5.92 -8.28
N ALA A 182 44.39 -6.67 -8.98
CA ALA A 182 44.81 -7.48 -10.12
C ALA A 182 43.60 -7.73 -11.02
N THR A 183 43.41 -6.86 -12.02
CA THR A 183 42.91 -7.11 -13.40
C THR A 183 42.25 -5.83 -13.91
N LEU A 184 42.94 -5.13 -14.80
CA LEU A 184 42.39 -3.98 -15.54
C LEU A 184 41.61 -4.47 -16.77
N SER A 185 40.55 -3.73 -17.09
CA SER A 185 39.93 -3.52 -18.42
C SER A 185 38.62 -4.25 -18.71
N SER A 186 37.49 -3.57 -18.45
CA SER A 186 36.45 -3.34 -19.48
C SER A 186 35.32 -2.48 -18.91
N SER A 187 35.17 -1.28 -19.48
CA SER A 187 33.91 -0.55 -19.70
C SER A 187 32.68 -0.86 -18.82
N LEU A 188 32.19 0.14 -18.09
CA LEU A 188 30.87 0.78 -18.25
C LEU A 188 30.48 1.57 -17.00
N SER A 189 29.73 2.64 -17.25
CA SER A 189 29.26 3.75 -16.41
C SER A 189 28.78 3.44 -14.99
N PRO A 190 28.87 4.40 -14.04
CA PRO A 190 28.39 4.21 -12.67
C PRO A 190 26.85 4.18 -12.61
N LYS A 191 26.33 3.11 -11.99
CA LYS A 191 24.94 2.97 -11.55
C LYS A 191 24.67 3.97 -10.41
N ILE A 192 23.63 4.77 -10.58
CA ILE A 192 23.06 5.63 -9.55
C ILE A 192 22.30 4.75 -8.56
N ASN A 193 22.64 4.88 -7.27
CA ASN A 193 21.94 4.22 -6.19
C ASN A 193 20.56 4.84 -5.97
N THR A 194 19.58 3.95 -5.91
CA THR A 194 18.18 4.09 -5.55
C THR A 194 17.92 5.00 -4.35
N ILE A 195 17.21 6.10 -4.59
CA ILE A 195 16.41 6.79 -3.58
C ILE A 195 15.07 6.05 -3.53
N SER A 196 14.74 5.54 -2.35
CA SER A 196 13.46 4.92 -1.99
C SER A 196 12.31 5.92 -2.15
N GLY A 197 11.56 5.81 -3.24
CA GLY A 197 10.20 6.33 -3.35
C GLY A 197 9.18 5.33 -2.78
N PRO A 198 7.95 5.77 -2.48
CA PRO A 198 6.89 4.91 -1.95
C PRO A 198 6.55 3.79 -2.95
N PRO A 199 6.11 2.61 -2.48
CA PRO A 199 6.01 1.43 -3.33
C PRO A 199 4.86 1.59 -4.33
N ILE A 200 5.23 1.73 -5.60
CA ILE A 200 4.33 1.43 -6.71
C ILE A 200 4.15 -0.08 -6.72
N LEU A 201 2.97 -0.55 -6.28
CA LEU A 201 2.59 -1.96 -6.36
C LEU A 201 2.17 -2.29 -7.79
N ASP A 202 3.14 -2.43 -8.70
CA ASP A 202 2.92 -3.04 -10.00
C ASP A 202 2.98 -4.57 -9.86
N SER A 203 1.84 -5.18 -9.54
CA SER A 203 1.63 -6.62 -9.68
C SER A 203 1.01 -6.92 -11.05
N CYS A 204 1.85 -6.94 -12.09
CA CYS A 204 1.46 -7.40 -13.41
C CYS A 204 1.67 -8.92 -13.54
N ASN A 205 0.72 -9.69 -13.00
CA ASN A 205 0.56 -11.10 -13.34
C ASN A 205 -0.76 -11.31 -14.10
N ASN A 206 -0.63 -11.69 -15.36
CA ASN A 206 -1.73 -12.15 -16.19
C ASN A 206 -2.32 -13.44 -15.62
N THR A 207 -3.38 -13.32 -14.83
CA THR A 207 -4.31 -14.41 -14.56
C THR A 207 -5.71 -13.89 -14.84
N SER A 208 -6.19 -14.20 -16.05
CA SER A 208 -7.61 -14.35 -16.43
C SER A 208 -8.67 -13.51 -15.69
N LEU A 209 -9.31 -12.60 -16.44
CA LEU A 209 -10.76 -12.27 -16.39
C LEU A 209 -11.43 -12.20 -15.00
N SER A 210 -11.88 -10.97 -14.65
CA SER A 210 -12.88 -10.64 -13.62
C SER A 210 -12.35 -10.05 -12.30
N GLU A 211 -11.82 -8.83 -12.37
CA GLU A 211 -11.91 -7.87 -11.26
C GLU A 211 -12.77 -6.70 -11.75
N ALA A 212 -14.09 -6.93 -11.72
CA ALA A 212 -14.97 -5.84 -11.35
C ALA A 212 -14.58 -5.47 -9.91
N ASP A 213 -14.50 -4.18 -9.61
CA ASP A 213 -14.58 -3.68 -8.24
C ASP A 213 -15.59 -4.55 -7.48
N ASN A 214 -15.07 -5.34 -6.53
CA ASN A 214 -15.92 -6.07 -5.61
C ASN A 214 -16.42 -5.03 -4.62
N ASP A 215 -17.43 -4.26 -5.04
CA ASP A 215 -18.16 -3.29 -4.22
C ASP A 215 -18.90 -4.06 -3.12
N ILE A 216 -18.13 -4.48 -2.11
CA ILE A 216 -18.60 -5.11 -0.90
C ILE A 216 -18.53 -4.05 0.19
N TYR A 217 -19.64 -3.34 0.36
CA TYR A 217 -19.78 -2.27 1.34
C TYR A 217 -20.84 -2.64 2.37
N ALA A 218 -20.52 -2.46 3.64
CA ALA A 218 -21.46 -2.62 4.75
C ALA A 218 -21.69 -1.25 5.38
N GLU A 219 -22.92 -0.75 5.29
CA GLU A 219 -23.32 0.50 5.95
C GLU A 219 -24.55 0.19 6.82
N GLY A 220 -24.28 -0.11 8.10
CA GLY A 220 -25.30 -0.42 9.09
C GLY A 220 -26.20 -1.63 8.73
N ASP A 221 -27.48 -1.37 8.47
CA ASP A 221 -28.48 -2.42 8.18
C ASP A 221 -28.54 -2.83 6.70
N LYS A 222 -27.63 -2.30 5.87
CA LYS A 222 -27.58 -2.56 4.43
C LYS A 222 -26.21 -3.07 4.01
N PHE A 223 -26.23 -4.05 3.13
CA PHE A 223 -25.04 -4.69 2.60
C PHE A 223 -25.06 -4.67 1.08
N LEU A 224 -24.05 -4.09 0.46
CA LEU A 224 -23.83 -4.14 -0.98
C LEU A 224 -22.89 -5.29 -1.29
N TYR A 225 -23.28 -6.17 -2.21
CA TYR A 225 -22.43 -7.26 -2.67
C TYR A 225 -22.67 -7.51 -4.16
N PHE A 226 -21.60 -7.40 -4.97
CA PHE A 226 -21.65 -7.45 -6.44
C PHE A 226 -22.74 -6.55 -7.04
N GLY A 227 -22.81 -5.30 -6.57
CA GLY A 227 -23.78 -4.31 -7.07
C GLY A 227 -25.23 -4.55 -6.68
N ARG A 228 -25.53 -5.51 -5.79
CA ARG A 228 -26.86 -5.74 -5.22
C ARG A 228 -26.91 -5.39 -3.75
N TRP A 229 -27.93 -4.61 -3.37
CA TRP A 229 -28.21 -4.28 -1.98
C TRP A 229 -29.04 -5.37 -1.31
N PHE A 230 -28.64 -5.75 -0.11
CA PHE A 230 -29.32 -6.66 0.78
C PHE A 230 -29.76 -5.90 2.03
N THR A 231 -30.99 -6.17 2.45
CA THR A 231 -31.63 -5.54 3.61
C THR A 231 -32.08 -6.59 4.61
N LYS A 232 -32.21 -6.18 5.88
CA LYS A 232 -32.67 -7.04 6.98
C LYS A 232 -33.98 -7.73 6.63
N GLY A 233 -33.97 -9.07 6.65
CA GLY A 233 -35.13 -9.91 6.35
C GLY A 233 -35.09 -10.59 4.99
N ASP A 234 -34.20 -10.18 4.09
CA ASP A 234 -34.10 -10.76 2.75
C ASP A 234 -33.67 -12.23 2.79
N GLN A 235 -34.31 -13.08 1.99
CA GLN A 235 -33.94 -14.49 1.87
C GLN A 235 -32.76 -14.62 0.90
N VAL A 236 -31.65 -15.16 1.41
CA VAL A 236 -30.39 -15.28 0.70
C VAL A 236 -29.94 -16.73 0.61
N LEU A 237 -29.29 -17.08 -0.49
CA LEU A 237 -28.64 -18.35 -0.73
C LEU A 237 -27.13 -18.17 -0.55
N ILE A 238 -26.54 -18.92 0.38
CA ILE A 238 -25.10 -18.93 0.62
C ILE A 238 -24.51 -20.17 -0.03
N SER A 239 -23.40 -19.98 -0.74
CA SER A 239 -22.58 -21.04 -1.30
C SER A 239 -21.18 -20.97 -0.70
N ASP A 240 -20.71 -22.05 -0.10
CA ASP A 240 -19.35 -22.17 0.40
C ASP A 240 -18.44 -22.79 -0.68
N SER A 241 -17.15 -22.50 -0.59
CA SER A 241 -16.04 -23.08 -1.34
C SER A 241 -16.00 -24.61 -1.28
N SER A 242 -16.49 -25.19 -0.17
CA SER A 242 -16.64 -26.64 0.01
C SER A 242 -17.78 -27.27 -0.80
N GLY A 243 -18.56 -26.45 -1.54
CA GLY A 243 -19.70 -26.89 -2.35
C GLY A 243 -21.03 -26.94 -1.59
N GLY A 244 -21.02 -26.65 -0.29
CA GLY A 244 -22.25 -26.57 0.52
C GLY A 244 -23.10 -25.36 0.14
N ARG A 245 -24.41 -25.57 -0.08
CA ARG A 245 -25.38 -24.50 -0.35
C ARG A 245 -26.52 -24.55 0.65
N TYR A 246 -26.85 -23.42 1.25
CA TYR A 246 -27.97 -23.33 2.19
C TYR A 246 -28.68 -21.99 2.10
N THR A 247 -29.96 -22.01 2.43
CA THR A 247 -30.79 -20.79 2.47
C THR A 247 -30.79 -20.21 3.88
N ALA A 248 -30.68 -18.90 3.97
CA ALA A 248 -30.76 -18.16 5.23
C ALA A 248 -31.48 -16.82 5.02
N LYS A 249 -31.75 -16.10 6.10
CA LYS A 249 -32.26 -14.72 6.10
C LYS A 249 -31.13 -13.77 6.48
N PHE A 250 -30.97 -12.69 5.75
CA PHE A 250 -30.02 -11.64 6.09
C PHE A 250 -30.48 -10.89 7.35
N VAL A 251 -29.58 -10.66 8.32
CA VAL A 251 -29.91 -10.00 9.59
C VAL A 251 -29.25 -8.62 9.68
N THR A 252 -27.93 -8.56 9.54
CA THR A 252 -27.15 -7.32 9.65
C THR A 252 -25.78 -7.51 9.03
N ALA A 253 -25.11 -6.42 8.64
CA ALA A 253 -23.75 -6.43 8.16
C ALA A 253 -22.93 -5.35 8.89
N THR A 254 -21.77 -5.74 9.37
CA THR A 254 -20.75 -4.84 9.92
C THR A 254 -19.57 -4.79 8.94
N GLU A 255 -18.65 -3.85 9.13
CA GLU A 255 -17.45 -3.73 8.28
C GLU A 255 -16.59 -5.01 8.24
N SER A 256 -16.60 -5.79 9.32
CA SER A 256 -15.81 -7.01 9.46
C SER A 256 -16.57 -8.31 9.17
N GLU A 257 -17.90 -8.33 9.30
CA GLU A 257 -18.69 -9.56 9.24
C GLU A 257 -20.15 -9.34 8.80
N VAL A 258 -20.72 -10.37 8.18
CA VAL A 258 -22.14 -10.43 7.81
C VAL A 258 -22.83 -11.51 8.63
N VAL A 259 -23.96 -11.17 9.25
CA VAL A 259 -24.75 -12.09 10.08
C VAL A 259 -26.00 -12.53 9.33
N ILE A 260 -26.15 -13.85 9.24
CA ILE A 260 -27.29 -14.50 8.60
C ILE A 260 -27.98 -15.45 9.58
N GLN A 261 -29.29 -15.61 9.43
CA GLN A 261 -30.11 -16.51 10.24
C GLN A 261 -30.58 -17.69 9.41
N ARG A 262 -30.19 -18.90 9.81
CA ARG A 262 -30.63 -20.14 9.20
C ARG A 262 -32.11 -20.44 9.50
N PRO A 263 -32.77 -21.35 8.75
CA PRO A 263 -34.17 -21.71 9.00
C PRO A 263 -34.40 -22.35 10.37
N ASP A 264 -33.38 -22.93 10.99
CA ASP A 264 -33.40 -23.44 12.37
C ASP A 264 -33.38 -22.33 13.44
N GLY A 265 -33.30 -21.06 13.04
CA GLY A 265 -33.21 -19.91 13.92
C GLY A 265 -31.79 -19.58 14.38
N SER A 266 -30.82 -20.45 14.13
CA SER A 266 -29.40 -20.23 14.47
C SER A 266 -28.80 -19.12 13.62
N LYS A 267 -27.87 -18.36 14.22
CA LYS A 267 -27.17 -17.26 13.55
C LYS A 267 -25.77 -17.72 13.15
N THR A 268 -25.41 -17.52 11.89
CA THR A 268 -24.05 -17.77 11.37
C THR A 268 -23.41 -16.43 11.03
N ARG A 269 -22.15 -16.24 11.43
CA ARG A 269 -21.34 -15.04 11.12
C ARG A 269 -20.37 -15.41 9.99
N LEU A 270 -20.40 -14.64 8.91
CA LEU A 270 -19.52 -14.78 7.76
C LEU A 270 -18.53 -13.63 7.75
N GLN A 271 -17.23 -13.93 7.72
CA GLN A 271 -16.22 -12.87 7.67
C GLN A 271 -16.23 -12.17 6.31
N MET A 272 -16.10 -10.84 6.33
CA MET A 272 -16.10 -10.03 5.12
C MET A 272 -14.95 -10.39 4.18
N ASN A 273 -13.79 -10.72 4.73
CA ASN A 273 -12.61 -11.13 3.96
C ASN A 273 -12.88 -12.41 3.16
N LEU A 274 -13.65 -13.36 3.70
CA LEU A 274 -13.97 -14.61 3.02
C LEU A 274 -15.00 -14.42 1.89
N LEU A 275 -15.83 -13.38 1.98
CA LEU A 275 -16.74 -12.95 0.91
C LEU A 275 -15.95 -12.23 -0.21
N LYS A 276 -14.97 -11.39 0.16
CA LYS A 276 -14.05 -10.71 -0.77
C LYS A 276 -13.16 -11.70 -1.53
N GLU A 277 -12.65 -12.71 -0.84
CA GLU A 277 -11.87 -13.81 -1.44
C GLU A 277 -12.72 -14.78 -2.27
N GLY A 278 -14.05 -14.63 -2.29
CA GLY A 278 -14.96 -15.50 -3.04
C GLY A 278 -15.13 -16.92 -2.47
N LYS A 279 -14.56 -17.20 -1.29
CA LYS A 279 -14.74 -18.48 -0.57
C LYS A 279 -16.19 -18.68 -0.15
N HIS A 280 -16.86 -17.60 0.19
CA HIS A 280 -18.31 -17.60 0.44
C HIS A 280 -18.98 -16.70 -0.59
N GLN A 281 -20.10 -17.13 -1.15
CA GLN A 281 -20.89 -16.32 -2.06
C GLN A 281 -22.32 -16.18 -1.55
N ILE A 282 -22.83 -14.95 -1.54
CA ILE A 282 -24.21 -14.63 -1.16
C ILE A 282 -24.98 -14.22 -2.42
N ARG A 283 -26.14 -14.84 -2.65
CA ARG A 283 -27.06 -14.44 -3.71
C ARG A 283 -28.46 -14.27 -3.15
N LEU A 284 -29.23 -13.33 -3.72
CA LEU A 284 -30.64 -13.22 -3.39
C LEU A 284 -31.35 -14.49 -3.88
N LYS A 285 -32.20 -15.08 -3.04
CA LYS A 285 -33.06 -16.17 -3.48
C LYS A 285 -34.20 -15.54 -4.28
N GLU A 286 -34.20 -15.73 -5.59
CA GLU A 286 -35.37 -15.42 -6.41
C GLU A 286 -36.50 -16.37 -5.99
N SER A 287 -37.65 -15.79 -5.61
CA SER A 287 -38.87 -16.52 -5.21
C SER A 287 -39.52 -17.21 -6.40
#